data_AF-A0A6I6F1I9-F1
#
_entry.id   AF-A0A6I6F1I9-F1
#
_cell.length_a   1.000
_cell.length_b   1.000
_cell.length_c   1.000
_cell.angle_alpha   90.00
_cell.angle_beta   90.00
_cell.angle_gamma   90.00
#
_symmetry.space_group_name_H-M   'P 1'
#
loop_
_entity.id
_entity.type
_entity.pdbx_description
1 polymer ?
#
loop_
_entity_poly.entity_id
_entity_poly.type
_entity_poly.pdbx_seq_one_letter_code
_entity_poly.pdbx_strand_id
1 'polypeptide(L)'
;MLNRLIRALIENKIISKQDYEKIINIQNTTGEEIDEVLIKNRFIDENMFYEIISKEFNIKNITLDKILIPSKIIKTLPKEIVKKYHVIPFDIKGNSLHVAMYNPLNSSAIEDIRFITNKQVIPYIEKKSKILCAMETYYESHVLDTTSYALKEETDEKMVESASIVKLTNSIINEAIIGKASDIHIEPSEKGSIVRFRIDGLLREEMVIPKEIYPLICTRIKIKSGMDISQKMLPQDGKMEYKFKNEDFDLRISSIPILYGEKIVIRILYKLNRAIYLDSLVTDARQREKIKSILNHPNGIILVTGPTGSGKTTTLCAMLNHLNSREKNIITIEDPVEYAISGINQMNVNSKAGLTFSKGLRSILRQDPDIIMVGEIRDEETAEIAIKAAITGHLVLSTLHTNNASSAIVRLADMNVPNYLIADSLVAIIAQRLLRKICDNCKSEYYPTEGERRILCVDDKFKVFKGKGCRMCNGSGYKGRSALFEVMYISNNHRELIRQKCSSMEINEFSVKGGMSTLNSKCKELVKNGITTIDEMMRVCYENI
;
A
#
# COMPACT_ATOMS: atom_id res chain seq x y z
N MET A 1 9.41 -42.93 25.15
CA MET A 1 9.53 -41.45 25.27
C MET A 1 8.48 -40.85 26.20
N LEU A 2 7.24 -41.36 26.16
CA LEU A 2 6.11 -40.92 26.99
C LEU A 2 6.38 -40.82 28.51
N ASN A 3 6.89 -41.90 29.13
CA ASN A 3 7.24 -41.91 30.56
C ASN A 3 8.32 -40.90 30.94
N ARG A 4 9.14 -40.46 29.97
CA ARG A 4 10.20 -39.47 30.17
C ARG A 4 9.65 -38.04 30.11
N LEU A 5 8.72 -37.77 29.19
CA LEU A 5 7.99 -36.50 29.12
C LEU A 5 7.21 -36.24 30.41
N ILE A 6 6.49 -37.25 30.91
CA ILE A 6 5.69 -37.14 32.14
C ILE A 6 6.57 -36.89 33.36
N ARG A 7 7.71 -37.59 33.48
CA ARG A 7 8.69 -37.31 34.54
C ARG A 7 9.21 -35.88 34.46
N ALA A 8 9.58 -35.41 33.27
CA ALA A 8 10.03 -34.03 33.07
C ALA A 8 8.93 -33.00 33.45
N LEU A 9 7.66 -33.27 33.15
CA LEU A 9 6.55 -32.39 33.53
C LEU A 9 6.31 -32.33 35.04
N ILE A 10 6.49 -33.46 35.75
CA ILE A 10 6.37 -33.54 37.22
C ILE A 10 7.59 -32.88 37.90
N GLU A 11 8.81 -33.13 37.40
CA GLU A 11 10.06 -32.57 37.93
C GLU A 11 10.12 -31.05 37.77
N ASN A 12 9.60 -30.51 36.66
CA ASN A 12 9.48 -29.06 36.44
C ASN A 12 8.26 -28.42 37.16
N LYS A 13 7.52 -29.18 37.99
CA LYS A 13 6.31 -28.74 38.73
C LYS A 13 5.18 -28.18 37.85
N ILE A 14 5.06 -28.68 36.62
CA ILE A 14 4.06 -28.22 35.65
C ILE A 14 2.74 -28.97 35.82
N ILE A 15 2.81 -30.26 36.16
CA ILE A 15 1.64 -31.10 36.48
C ILE A 15 1.83 -31.76 37.84
N SER A 16 0.75 -31.93 38.60
CA SER A 16 0.77 -32.67 39.88
C SER A 16 0.60 -34.18 39.66
N LYS A 17 0.90 -34.99 40.69
CA LYS A 17 0.61 -36.45 40.65
C LYS A 17 -0.88 -36.75 40.47
N GLN A 18 -1.77 -35.88 40.95
CA GLN A 18 -3.22 -36.02 40.77
C GLN A 18 -3.66 -35.67 39.34
N ASP A 19 -2.96 -34.74 38.68
CA ASP A 19 -3.23 -34.40 37.28
C ASP A 19 -2.78 -35.53 36.35
N TYR A 20 -1.71 -36.24 36.68
CA TYR A 20 -1.25 -37.41 35.93
C TYR A 20 -2.30 -38.53 35.86
N GLU A 21 -2.95 -38.86 36.98
CA GLU A 21 -4.02 -39.87 37.01
C GLU A 21 -5.23 -39.43 36.17
N LYS A 22 -5.56 -38.13 36.19
CA LYS A 22 -6.60 -37.56 35.34
C LYS A 22 -6.24 -37.63 33.86
N ILE A 23 -5.01 -37.30 33.49
CA ILE A 23 -4.52 -37.35 32.10
C ILE A 23 -4.60 -38.78 31.55
N ILE A 24 -4.19 -39.78 32.34
CA ILE A 24 -4.28 -41.20 31.94
C ILE A 24 -5.73 -41.65 31.78
N ASN A 25 -6.62 -41.27 32.71
CA ASN A 25 -8.02 -41.62 32.61
C ASN A 25 -8.69 -40.99 31.37
N ILE A 26 -8.38 -39.73 31.06
CA ILE A 26 -8.86 -39.07 29.84
C ILE A 26 -8.32 -39.81 28.61
N GLN A 27 -7.02 -40.08 28.56
CA GLN A 27 -6.40 -40.81 27.45
C GLN A 27 -7.04 -42.19 27.21
N ASN A 28 -7.26 -42.98 28.27
CA ASN A 28 -7.88 -44.30 28.17
C ASN A 28 -9.36 -44.23 27.73
N THR A 29 -10.04 -43.13 28.03
CA THR A 29 -11.47 -42.95 27.69
C THR A 29 -11.66 -42.40 26.28
N THR A 30 -10.80 -41.46 25.84
CA THR A 30 -10.93 -40.78 24.54
C THR A 30 -10.11 -41.43 23.43
N GLY A 31 -9.07 -42.19 23.78
CA GLY A 31 -8.11 -42.73 22.82
C GLY A 31 -7.23 -41.68 22.15
N GLU A 32 -7.27 -40.42 22.62
CA GLU A 32 -6.44 -39.34 22.10
C GLU A 32 -4.98 -39.47 22.55
N GLU A 33 -4.03 -38.98 21.75
CA GLU A 33 -2.62 -38.95 22.12
C GLU A 33 -2.36 -37.99 23.29
N ILE A 34 -1.34 -38.28 24.12
CA ILE A 34 -1.15 -37.57 25.40
C ILE A 34 -0.89 -36.07 25.22
N ASP A 35 -0.26 -35.68 24.11
CA ASP A 35 0.07 -34.29 23.77
C ASP A 35 -1.21 -33.50 23.49
N GLU A 36 -2.16 -34.11 22.79
CA GLU A 36 -3.48 -33.51 22.58
C GLU A 36 -4.24 -33.39 23.90
N VAL A 37 -4.19 -34.41 24.77
CA VAL A 37 -4.82 -34.38 26.10
C VAL A 37 -4.24 -33.26 26.97
N LEU A 38 -2.92 -33.11 26.97
CA LEU A 38 -2.20 -32.08 27.74
C LEU A 38 -2.56 -30.66 27.28
N ILE A 39 -2.64 -30.41 25.97
CA ILE A 39 -2.90 -29.08 25.40
C ILE A 39 -4.40 -28.75 25.42
N LYS A 40 -5.29 -29.65 24.97
CA LYS A 40 -6.75 -29.40 24.89
C LYS A 40 -7.37 -29.16 26.26
N ASN A 41 -6.93 -29.91 27.28
CA ASN A 41 -7.44 -29.78 28.64
C ASN A 41 -6.70 -28.71 29.46
N ARG A 42 -5.83 -27.91 28.82
CA ARG A 42 -5.08 -26.79 29.42
C ARG A 42 -4.19 -27.18 30.60
N PHE A 43 -3.67 -28.41 30.61
CA PHE A 43 -2.64 -28.82 31.56
C PHE A 43 -1.30 -28.15 31.26
N ILE A 44 -1.05 -27.80 29.99
CA ILE A 44 0.13 -27.05 29.55
C ILE A 44 -0.21 -26.11 28.39
N ASP A 45 0.44 -24.94 28.34
CA ASP A 45 0.40 -24.07 27.16
C ASP A 45 1.19 -24.68 25.99
N GLU A 46 0.72 -24.45 24.76
CA GLU A 46 1.32 -25.00 23.55
C GLU A 46 2.80 -24.56 23.38
N ASN A 47 3.14 -23.31 23.72
CA ASN A 47 4.53 -22.85 23.59
C ASN A 47 5.43 -23.46 24.67
N MET A 48 4.91 -23.60 25.89
CA MET A 48 5.63 -24.23 27.00
C MET A 48 5.87 -25.73 26.75
N PHE A 49 4.91 -26.40 26.10
CA PHE A 49 5.05 -27.78 25.65
C PHE A 49 6.21 -27.96 24.65
N TYR A 50 6.30 -27.10 23.63
CA TYR A 50 7.38 -27.17 22.65
C TYR A 50 8.76 -26.84 23.26
N GLU A 51 8.84 -25.91 24.21
CA GLU A 51 10.10 -25.60 24.91
C GLU A 51 10.64 -26.80 25.70
N ILE A 52 9.76 -27.54 26.38
CA ILE A 52 10.15 -28.71 27.17
C ILE A 52 10.59 -29.85 26.26
N ILE A 53 9.86 -30.12 25.17
CA ILE A 53 10.25 -31.17 24.23
C ILE A 53 11.60 -30.85 23.57
N SER A 54 11.80 -29.59 23.17
CA SER A 54 13.06 -29.17 22.55
C SER A 54 14.25 -29.39 23.50
N LYS A 55 14.10 -29.07 24.79
CA LYS A 55 15.15 -29.26 25.81
C LYS A 55 15.36 -30.73 26.20
N GLU A 56 14.30 -31.47 26.50
CA GLU A 56 14.40 -32.83 27.06
C GLU A 56 14.79 -33.88 26.01
N PHE A 57 14.37 -33.68 24.76
CA PHE A 57 14.62 -34.62 23.67
C PHE A 57 15.64 -34.11 22.64
N ASN A 58 16.24 -32.93 22.87
CA ASN A 58 17.21 -32.28 21.96
C ASN A 58 16.68 -32.13 20.52
N ILE A 59 15.39 -31.79 20.40
CA ILE A 59 14.71 -31.61 19.12
C ILE A 59 14.74 -30.14 18.73
N LYS A 60 15.14 -29.86 17.49
CA LYS A 60 15.29 -28.50 16.98
C LYS A 60 13.92 -27.95 16.52
N ASN A 61 13.70 -26.67 16.78
CA ASN A 61 12.58 -25.94 16.20
C ASN A 61 12.92 -25.50 14.77
N ILE A 62 11.91 -25.45 13.90
CA ILE A 62 12.02 -24.88 12.56
C ILE A 62 10.95 -23.79 12.38
N THR A 63 11.13 -22.93 11.38
CA THR A 63 10.11 -21.98 10.94
C THR A 63 9.89 -22.18 9.45
N LEU A 64 8.84 -22.92 9.09
CA LEU A 64 8.56 -23.30 7.70
C LEU A 64 8.32 -22.08 6.78
N ASP A 65 7.79 -20.97 7.30
CA ASP A 65 7.51 -19.74 6.53
C ASP A 65 8.76 -19.10 5.90
N LYS A 66 9.96 -19.45 6.39
CA LYS A 66 11.22 -18.83 5.98
C LYS A 66 12.03 -19.70 5.01
N ILE A 67 11.52 -20.85 4.63
CA ILE A 67 12.28 -21.89 3.92
C ILE A 67 11.47 -22.36 2.72
N LEU A 68 12.07 -22.28 1.54
CA LEU A 68 11.53 -22.88 0.33
C LEU A 68 11.95 -24.35 0.26
N ILE A 69 10.99 -25.26 0.20
CA ILE A 69 11.26 -26.70 0.15
C ILE A 69 11.28 -27.18 -1.31
N PRO A 70 12.39 -27.78 -1.80
CA PRO A 70 12.44 -28.33 -3.15
C PRO A 70 11.41 -29.43 -3.37
N SER A 71 10.79 -29.46 -4.55
CA SER A 71 9.77 -30.46 -4.93
C SER A 71 10.27 -31.91 -4.78
N LYS A 72 11.56 -32.17 -5.04
CA LYS A 72 12.16 -33.51 -4.83
C LYS A 72 12.04 -34.00 -3.37
N ILE A 73 12.05 -33.07 -2.41
CA ILE A 73 11.95 -33.38 -0.98
C ILE A 73 10.48 -33.59 -0.59
N ILE A 74 9.58 -32.73 -1.07
CA ILE A 74 8.13 -32.91 -0.90
C ILE A 74 7.67 -34.26 -1.46
N LYS A 75 8.12 -34.64 -2.66
CA LYS A 75 7.78 -35.93 -3.29
C LYS A 75 8.30 -37.16 -2.54
N THR A 76 9.17 -37.01 -1.53
CA THR A 76 9.61 -38.16 -0.72
C THR A 76 8.50 -38.73 0.16
N LEU A 77 7.50 -37.92 0.51
CA LEU A 77 6.37 -38.38 1.32
C LEU A 77 5.05 -38.23 0.56
N PRO A 78 4.24 -39.30 0.46
CA PRO A 78 2.88 -39.23 -0.09
C PRO A 78 1.98 -38.30 0.73
N LYS A 79 1.01 -37.67 0.05
CA LYS A 79 0.07 -36.72 0.66
C LYS A 79 -0.72 -37.35 1.80
N GLU A 80 -1.09 -38.61 1.66
CA GLU A 80 -1.86 -39.37 2.63
C GLU A 80 -1.10 -39.50 3.95
N ILE A 81 0.21 -39.71 3.88
CA ILE A 81 1.10 -39.85 5.05
C ILE A 81 1.33 -38.50 5.73
N VAL A 82 1.56 -37.46 4.93
CA VAL A 82 1.68 -36.08 5.39
C VAL A 82 0.40 -35.63 6.12
N LYS A 83 -0.77 -35.97 5.58
CA LYS A 83 -2.06 -35.65 6.18
C LYS A 83 -2.38 -36.48 7.41
N LYS A 84 -2.07 -37.78 7.39
CA LYS A 84 -2.28 -38.67 8.53
C LYS A 84 -1.47 -38.22 9.75
N TYR A 85 -0.19 -37.92 9.55
CA TYR A 85 0.73 -37.63 10.65
C TYR A 85 0.98 -36.14 10.91
N HIS A 86 0.44 -35.24 10.09
CA HIS A 86 0.69 -33.80 10.17
C HIS A 86 2.20 -33.51 10.17
N VAL A 87 2.86 -33.88 9.07
CA VAL A 87 4.30 -33.76 8.88
C VAL A 87 4.66 -33.16 7.52
N ILE A 88 5.78 -32.45 7.42
CA ILE A 88 6.30 -31.93 6.15
C ILE A 88 7.80 -32.24 6.05
N PRO A 89 8.27 -32.96 5.03
CA PRO A 89 9.70 -33.11 4.79
C PRO A 89 10.25 -31.78 4.25
N PHE A 90 11.38 -31.29 4.78
CA PHE A 90 11.91 -29.98 4.37
C PHE A 90 13.38 -29.99 3.95
N ASP A 91 14.16 -31.00 4.33
CA ASP A 91 15.57 -31.11 3.93
C ASP A 91 16.03 -32.58 3.85
N ILE A 92 17.06 -32.86 3.05
CA ILE A 92 17.71 -34.17 2.96
C ILE A 92 19.22 -33.97 3.04
N LYS A 93 19.85 -34.54 4.08
CA LYS A 93 21.31 -34.50 4.27
C LYS A 93 21.86 -35.91 4.35
N GLY A 94 22.63 -36.31 3.33
CA GLY A 94 23.12 -37.68 3.21
C GLY A 94 21.97 -38.69 3.20
N ASN A 95 21.96 -39.60 4.19
CA ASN A 95 20.89 -40.59 4.37
C ASN A 95 19.77 -40.14 5.36
N SER A 96 19.77 -38.88 5.78
CA SER A 96 18.82 -38.35 6.74
C SER A 96 17.78 -37.46 6.08
N LEU A 97 16.50 -37.77 6.30
CA LEU A 97 15.35 -36.95 5.94
C LEU A 97 14.95 -36.09 7.14
N HIS A 98 15.04 -34.78 6.99
CA HIS A 98 14.62 -33.83 8.02
C HIS A 98 13.14 -33.51 7.83
N VAL A 99 12.35 -33.73 8.87
CA VAL A 99 10.88 -33.65 8.82
C VAL A 99 10.37 -32.73 9.91
N ALA A 100 9.60 -31.71 9.53
CA ALA A 100 8.86 -30.88 10.46
C ALA A 100 7.60 -31.63 10.88
N MET A 101 7.41 -31.79 12.19
CA MET A 101 6.34 -32.58 12.79
C MET A 101 5.62 -31.75 13.83
N TYR A 102 4.29 -31.87 13.87
CA TYR A 102 3.48 -31.29 14.94
C TYR A 102 3.79 -32.00 16.27
N ASN A 103 3.80 -33.33 16.23
CA ASN A 103 4.18 -34.17 17.37
C ASN A 103 5.43 -35.00 17.00
N PRO A 104 6.64 -34.55 17.40
CA PRO A 104 7.88 -35.27 17.12
C PRO A 104 8.09 -36.51 18.01
N LEU A 105 7.21 -36.76 19.00
CA LEU A 105 7.30 -37.93 19.88
C LEU A 105 6.49 -39.12 19.36
N ASN A 106 5.77 -38.94 18.24
CA ASN A 106 5.02 -40.02 17.60
C ASN A 106 5.99 -41.01 16.92
N SER A 107 6.33 -42.07 17.64
CA SER A 107 7.28 -43.09 17.16
C SER A 107 6.76 -43.85 15.94
N SER A 108 5.45 -44.09 15.87
CA SER A 108 4.83 -44.77 14.72
C SER A 108 4.94 -43.93 13.44
N ALA A 109 4.74 -42.62 13.52
CA ALA A 109 4.94 -41.71 12.39
C ALA A 109 6.39 -41.73 11.90
N ILE A 110 7.37 -41.72 12.81
CA ILE A 110 8.79 -41.76 12.48
C ILE A 110 9.18 -43.08 11.83
N GLU A 111 8.68 -44.21 12.34
CA GLU A 111 8.93 -45.55 11.79
C GLU A 111 8.31 -45.73 10.40
N ASP A 112 7.06 -45.31 10.23
CA ASP A 112 6.36 -45.38 8.93
C ASP A 112 7.07 -44.52 7.87
N ILE A 113 7.43 -43.28 8.21
CA ILE A 113 8.17 -42.39 7.30
C ILE A 113 9.53 -43.01 6.95
N ARG A 114 10.22 -43.59 7.94
CA ARG A 114 11.50 -44.28 7.71
C ARG A 114 11.35 -45.48 6.78
N PHE A 115 10.29 -46.26 6.94
CA PHE A 115 10.00 -47.42 6.10
C PHE A 115 9.69 -47.01 4.65
N ILE A 116 8.83 -45.99 4.47
CA ILE A 116 8.44 -45.48 3.14
C ILE A 116 9.63 -44.88 2.39
N THR A 117 10.47 -44.11 3.10
CA THR A 117 11.53 -43.33 2.46
C THR A 117 12.88 -44.03 2.44
N ASN A 118 13.04 -45.15 3.16
CA ASN A 118 14.31 -45.82 3.44
C ASN A 118 15.40 -44.89 3.98
N LYS A 119 15.03 -43.80 4.67
CA LYS A 119 15.93 -42.78 5.21
C LYS A 119 15.83 -42.70 6.73
N GLN A 120 16.92 -42.30 7.39
CA GLN A 120 16.85 -41.93 8.80
C GLN A 120 16.04 -40.65 8.96
N VAL A 121 15.04 -40.65 9.83
CA VAL A 121 14.16 -39.48 10.03
C VAL A 121 14.69 -38.64 11.18
N ILE A 122 14.98 -37.37 10.91
CA ILE A 122 15.37 -36.39 11.92
C ILE A 122 14.17 -35.46 12.15
N PRO A 123 13.48 -35.56 13.30
CA PRO A 123 12.31 -34.74 13.58
C PRO A 123 12.71 -33.32 13.96
N TYR A 124 11.89 -32.36 13.53
CA TYR A 124 11.91 -30.96 13.93
C TYR A 124 10.50 -30.56 14.39
N ILE A 125 10.41 -29.67 15.36
CA ILE A 125 9.13 -29.19 15.89
C ILE A 125 8.65 -27.98 15.10
N GLU A 126 7.37 -27.98 14.74
CA GLU A 126 6.66 -26.84 14.17
C GLU A 126 5.18 -26.87 14.56
N LYS A 127 4.53 -25.70 14.58
CA LYS A 127 3.11 -25.57 14.92
C LYS A 127 2.20 -26.26 13.91
N LYS A 128 1.12 -26.89 14.41
CA LYS A 128 0.12 -27.58 13.57
C LYS A 128 -0.42 -26.69 12.44
N SER A 129 -0.73 -25.44 12.75
CA SER A 129 -1.25 -24.46 11.79
C SER A 129 -0.27 -24.15 10.66
N LYS A 130 1.03 -24.14 10.95
CA LYS A 130 2.09 -23.91 9.96
C LYS A 130 2.32 -25.13 9.08
N ILE A 131 2.25 -26.32 9.64
CA ILE A 131 2.29 -27.57 8.89
C ILE A 131 1.09 -27.68 7.96
N LEU A 132 -0.13 -27.40 8.44
CA LEU A 132 -1.33 -27.41 7.60
C LEU A 132 -1.24 -26.40 6.45
N CYS A 133 -0.77 -25.19 6.71
CA CYS A 133 -0.55 -24.18 5.66
C CYS A 133 0.49 -24.65 4.62
N ALA A 134 1.59 -25.28 5.08
CA ALA A 134 2.57 -25.87 4.19
C ALA A 134 2.00 -27.06 3.40
N MET A 135 1.11 -27.87 3.99
CA MET A 135 0.43 -28.96 3.29
C MET A 135 -0.47 -28.45 2.16
N GLU A 136 -1.30 -27.44 2.43
CA GLU A 136 -2.11 -26.75 1.41
C GLU A 136 -1.21 -26.19 0.30
N THR A 137 -0.08 -25.61 0.69
CA THR A 137 0.88 -25.00 -0.23
C THR A 137 1.56 -26.04 -1.13
N TYR A 138 2.01 -27.18 -0.60
CA TYR A 138 2.86 -28.11 -1.34
C TYR A 138 2.12 -29.34 -1.90
N TYR A 139 0.97 -29.73 -1.34
CA TYR A 139 0.23 -30.96 -1.71
C TYR A 139 -1.20 -30.73 -2.23
N GLU A 140 -1.77 -29.52 -2.17
CA GLU A 140 -3.16 -29.28 -2.59
C GLU A 140 -3.33 -28.44 -3.87
N SER A 141 -2.25 -27.90 -4.45
CA SER A 141 -2.31 -27.02 -5.63
C SER A 141 -2.54 -27.72 -6.99
N HIS A 142 -3.46 -28.68 -7.07
CA HIS A 142 -3.84 -29.36 -8.32
C HIS A 142 -5.33 -29.25 -8.71
N VAL A 143 -6.10 -28.31 -8.15
CA VAL A 143 -7.46 -28.04 -8.63
C VAL A 143 -7.58 -26.56 -8.97
N LEU A 144 -7.36 -26.24 -10.25
CA LEU A 144 -8.00 -25.20 -11.06
C LEU A 144 -7.13 -24.95 -12.29
N ASP A 145 -7.37 -25.70 -13.37
CA ASP A 145 -7.19 -25.22 -14.75
C ASP A 145 -7.92 -26.18 -15.70
N THR A 146 -9.20 -25.91 -15.91
CA THR A 146 -9.96 -26.41 -17.06
C THR A 146 -9.91 -25.32 -18.12
N THR A 147 -8.92 -25.34 -19.01
CA THR A 147 -8.97 -24.87 -20.42
C THR A 147 -7.55 -24.66 -20.97
N SER A 148 -6.99 -25.66 -21.63
CA SER A 148 -6.23 -25.48 -22.88
C SER A 148 -5.75 -26.82 -23.41
N TYR A 149 -6.08 -27.06 -24.69
CA TYR A 149 -5.75 -28.23 -25.48
C TYR A 149 -4.23 -28.47 -25.62
N ALA A 150 -3.88 -29.76 -25.56
CA ALA A 150 -2.87 -30.46 -26.35
C ALA A 150 -1.50 -29.78 -26.55
N LEU A 151 -0.51 -30.17 -25.73
CA LEU A 151 0.83 -30.54 -26.19
C LEU A 151 1.35 -31.70 -25.31
N LYS A 152 1.92 -32.69 -25.98
CA LYS A 152 2.37 -33.98 -25.43
C LYS A 152 3.57 -33.80 -24.47
N GLU A 153 3.52 -34.60 -23.40
CA GLU A 153 4.60 -35.19 -22.59
C GLU A 153 5.96 -34.48 -22.58
N GLU A 154 6.11 -33.52 -21.65
CA GLU A 154 7.40 -33.06 -21.08
C GLU A 154 7.20 -32.20 -19.79
N THR A 155 6.07 -32.38 -19.08
CA THR A 155 5.39 -31.26 -18.40
C THR A 155 5.53 -31.12 -16.88
N ASP A 156 6.20 -32.03 -16.17
CA ASP A 156 6.11 -32.01 -14.69
C ASP A 156 7.03 -30.99 -13.99
N GLU A 157 8.19 -30.62 -14.55
CA GLU A 157 9.09 -29.63 -13.92
C GLU A 157 8.70 -28.17 -14.24
N LYS A 158 8.32 -27.89 -15.50
CA LYS A 158 7.88 -26.56 -15.94
C LYS A 158 6.56 -26.12 -15.30
N MET A 159 5.65 -27.05 -14.97
CA MET A 159 4.39 -26.74 -14.26
C MET A 159 4.61 -26.42 -12.77
N VAL A 160 5.60 -27.05 -12.13
CA VAL A 160 5.93 -26.76 -10.72
C VAL A 160 6.67 -25.43 -10.58
N GLU A 161 7.59 -25.12 -11.50
CA GLU A 161 8.22 -23.80 -11.57
C GLU A 161 7.19 -22.70 -11.81
N SER A 162 6.27 -22.86 -12.77
CA SER A 162 5.24 -21.88 -13.07
C SER A 162 4.31 -21.63 -11.87
N ALA A 163 3.92 -22.66 -11.11
CA ALA A 163 3.12 -22.55 -9.89
C ALA A 163 3.86 -21.83 -8.75
N SER A 164 5.16 -22.03 -8.59
CA SER A 164 5.98 -21.32 -7.60
C SER A 164 6.09 -19.82 -7.94
N ILE A 165 6.31 -19.49 -9.22
CA ILE A 165 6.35 -18.11 -9.70
C ILE A 165 5.01 -17.41 -9.52
N VAL A 166 3.89 -18.14 -9.73
CA VAL A 166 2.54 -17.65 -9.45
C VAL A 166 2.42 -17.21 -7.99
N LYS A 167 2.81 -18.07 -7.06
CA LYS A 167 2.71 -17.79 -5.62
C LYS A 167 3.62 -16.65 -5.21
N LEU A 168 4.87 -16.62 -5.68
CA LEU A 168 5.80 -15.54 -5.35
C LEU A 168 5.31 -14.19 -5.88
N THR A 169 4.83 -14.14 -7.12
CA THR A 169 4.27 -12.91 -7.70
C THR A 169 3.04 -12.44 -6.93
N ASN A 170 2.13 -13.37 -6.59
CA ASN A 170 0.96 -13.06 -5.77
C ASN A 170 1.35 -12.62 -4.34
N SER A 171 2.37 -13.24 -3.72
CA SER A 171 2.85 -12.88 -2.38
C SER A 171 3.39 -11.45 -2.35
N ILE A 172 4.20 -11.07 -3.34
CA ILE A 172 4.72 -9.71 -3.49
C ILE A 172 3.56 -8.70 -3.55
N ILE A 173 2.54 -8.98 -4.37
CA ILE A 173 1.37 -8.09 -4.50
C ILE A 173 0.55 -8.07 -3.20
N ASN A 174 0.32 -9.23 -2.58
CA ASN A 174 -0.45 -9.35 -1.35
C ASN A 174 0.21 -8.63 -0.17
N GLU A 175 1.54 -8.77 -0.01
CA GLU A 175 2.31 -8.08 1.03
C GLU A 175 2.26 -6.56 0.83
N ALA A 176 2.36 -6.09 -0.42
CA ALA A 176 2.21 -4.68 -0.75
C ALA A 176 0.80 -4.16 -0.38
N ILE A 177 -0.26 -4.92 -0.67
CA ILE A 177 -1.65 -4.57 -0.29
C ILE A 177 -1.82 -4.55 1.23
N ILE A 178 -1.33 -5.57 1.95
CA ILE A 178 -1.37 -5.63 3.42
C ILE A 178 -0.63 -4.43 4.02
N GLY A 179 0.52 -4.08 3.47
CA GLY A 179 1.34 -2.93 3.85
C GLY A 179 0.76 -1.57 3.42
N LYS A 180 -0.35 -1.55 2.67
CA LYS A 180 -0.96 -0.35 2.06
C LYS A 180 0.03 0.47 1.22
N ALA A 181 0.86 -0.22 0.44
CA ALA A 181 1.79 0.41 -0.49
C ALA A 181 1.04 1.06 -1.66
N SER A 182 1.49 2.22 -2.13
CA SER A 182 0.95 2.86 -3.35
C SER A 182 1.55 2.26 -4.62
N ASP A 183 2.82 1.88 -4.57
CA ASP A 183 3.58 1.37 -5.72
C ASP A 183 4.50 0.22 -5.28
N ILE A 184 4.64 -0.80 -6.13
CA ILE A 184 5.62 -1.87 -6.04
C ILE A 184 6.67 -1.61 -7.12
N HIS A 185 7.95 -1.61 -6.75
CA HIS A 185 9.07 -1.45 -7.65
C HIS A 185 9.86 -2.77 -7.68
N ILE A 186 10.06 -3.33 -8.87
CA ILE A 186 10.87 -4.53 -9.10
C ILE A 186 12.02 -4.13 -10.04
N GLU A 187 13.22 -4.03 -9.49
CA GLU A 187 14.36 -3.38 -10.15
C GLU A 187 15.53 -4.37 -10.32
N PRO A 188 15.80 -4.85 -11.56
CA PRO A 188 16.93 -5.74 -11.78
C PRO A 188 18.26 -5.02 -11.58
N SER A 189 19.19 -5.73 -10.95
CA SER A 189 20.58 -5.34 -10.71
C SER A 189 21.52 -6.49 -11.09
N GLU A 190 22.83 -6.26 -10.99
CA GLU A 190 23.85 -7.27 -11.32
C GLU A 190 23.67 -8.59 -10.54
N LYS A 191 23.32 -8.51 -9.24
CA LYS A 191 23.25 -9.64 -8.29
C LYS A 191 21.84 -10.22 -8.11
N GLY A 192 20.84 -9.75 -8.85
CA GLY A 192 19.44 -10.10 -8.66
C GLY A 192 18.52 -8.88 -8.78
N SER A 193 17.23 -9.04 -8.49
CA SER A 193 16.25 -7.95 -8.58
C SER A 193 15.79 -7.52 -7.19
N ILE A 194 15.81 -6.20 -6.93
CA ILE A 194 15.40 -5.64 -5.65
C ILE A 194 13.92 -5.29 -5.72
N VAL A 195 13.14 -5.74 -4.74
CA VAL A 195 11.73 -5.38 -4.59
C VAL A 195 11.60 -4.31 -3.52
N ARG A 196 11.00 -3.18 -3.89
CA ARG A 196 10.73 -2.05 -2.99
C ARG A 196 9.27 -1.66 -3.01
N PHE A 197 8.69 -1.40 -1.84
CA PHE A 197 7.34 -0.85 -1.73
C PHE A 197 7.39 0.65 -1.42
N ARG A 198 6.51 1.43 -2.05
CA ARG A 198 6.26 2.81 -1.66
C ARG A 198 5.15 2.86 -0.62
N ILE A 199 5.50 3.06 0.65
CA ILE A 199 4.54 3.15 1.76
C ILE A 199 4.61 4.56 2.36
N ASP A 200 3.47 5.24 2.41
CA ASP A 200 3.36 6.63 2.86
C ASP A 200 4.37 7.58 2.18
N GLY A 201 4.63 7.35 0.89
CA GLY A 201 5.53 8.14 0.06
C GLY A 201 7.00 7.72 0.08
N LEU A 202 7.43 6.88 1.02
CA LEU A 202 8.81 6.39 1.12
C LEU A 202 8.99 5.03 0.46
N LEU A 203 10.09 4.87 -0.28
CA LEU A 203 10.54 3.56 -0.76
C LEU A 203 11.20 2.77 0.36
N ARG A 204 10.81 1.51 0.52
CA ARG A 204 11.39 0.56 1.47
C ARG A 204 11.75 -0.71 0.72
N GLU A 205 12.96 -1.21 0.94
CA GLU A 205 13.39 -2.51 0.42
C GLU A 205 12.78 -3.61 1.26
N GLU A 206 12.16 -4.59 0.60
CA GLU A 206 11.41 -5.67 1.24
C GLU A 206 12.07 -7.02 0.99
N MET A 207 12.54 -7.27 -0.23
CA MET A 207 13.23 -8.51 -0.57
C MET A 207 14.11 -8.39 -1.81
N VAL A 208 14.96 -9.40 -2.01
CA VAL A 208 15.76 -9.60 -3.22
C VAL A 208 15.34 -10.89 -3.90
N ILE A 209 15.10 -10.81 -5.20
CA ILE A 209 14.76 -11.95 -6.07
C ILE A 209 16.03 -12.41 -6.81
N PRO A 210 16.35 -13.71 -6.82
CA PRO A 210 17.46 -14.25 -7.60
C PRO A 210 17.35 -13.96 -9.10
N LYS A 211 18.50 -13.82 -9.77
CA LYS A 211 18.59 -13.43 -11.19
C LYS A 211 17.91 -14.43 -12.13
N GLU A 212 17.86 -15.69 -11.72
CA GLU A 212 17.27 -16.80 -12.46
C GLU A 212 15.73 -16.74 -12.44
N ILE A 213 15.14 -16.25 -11.35
CA ILE A 213 13.69 -16.24 -11.11
C ILE A 213 13.04 -14.96 -11.66
N TYR A 214 13.74 -13.84 -11.55
CA TYR A 214 13.21 -12.53 -11.92
C TYR A 214 12.63 -12.45 -13.36
N PRO A 215 13.27 -13.01 -14.42
CA PRO A 215 12.71 -12.98 -15.78
C PRO A 215 11.35 -13.68 -15.89
N LEU A 216 11.12 -14.70 -15.06
CA LEU A 216 9.88 -15.47 -15.06
C LEU A 216 8.74 -14.69 -14.39
N ILE A 217 9.05 -13.93 -13.33
CA ILE A 217 8.12 -12.98 -12.71
C ILE A 217 7.75 -11.87 -13.69
N CYS A 218 8.73 -11.30 -14.40
CA CYS A 218 8.51 -10.28 -15.42
C CYS A 218 7.56 -10.78 -16.52
N THR A 219 7.80 -12.00 -17.02
CA THR A 219 6.95 -12.64 -18.04
C THR A 219 5.52 -12.85 -17.53
N ARG A 220 5.36 -13.34 -16.30
CA ARG A 220 4.04 -13.53 -15.69
C ARG A 220 3.27 -12.22 -15.56
N ILE A 221 3.92 -11.17 -15.06
CA ILE A 221 3.30 -9.85 -14.91
C ILE A 221 2.84 -9.35 -16.28
N LYS A 222 3.72 -9.42 -17.31
CA LYS A 222 3.38 -9.02 -18.67
C LYS A 222 2.17 -9.76 -19.23
N ILE A 223 2.12 -11.08 -19.10
CA ILE A 223 0.96 -11.90 -19.55
C ILE A 223 -0.32 -11.43 -18.86
N LYS A 224 -0.29 -11.28 -17.52
CA LYS A 224 -1.48 -10.88 -16.76
C LYS A 224 -1.92 -9.44 -17.02
N SER A 225 -0.99 -8.58 -17.46
CA SER A 225 -1.28 -7.18 -17.79
C SER A 225 -1.55 -6.91 -19.28
N GLY A 226 -1.57 -7.95 -20.12
CA GLY A 226 -1.77 -7.83 -21.56
C GLY A 226 -0.63 -7.17 -22.33
N MET A 227 0.60 -7.26 -21.82
CA MET A 227 1.82 -6.75 -22.48
C MET A 227 2.46 -7.81 -23.39
N ASP A 228 3.26 -7.37 -24.36
CA ASP A 228 3.99 -8.24 -25.27
C ASP A 228 5.28 -8.77 -24.60
N ILE A 229 5.35 -10.09 -24.44
CA ILE A 229 6.48 -10.82 -23.84
C ILE A 229 7.71 -10.89 -24.77
N SER A 230 7.52 -10.72 -26.08
CA SER A 230 8.60 -10.74 -27.07
C SER A 230 9.36 -9.41 -27.09
N GLN A 231 8.67 -8.31 -26.80
CA GLN A 231 9.28 -6.98 -26.75
C GLN A 231 9.85 -6.68 -25.36
N LYS A 232 11.18 -6.67 -25.25
CA LYS A 232 11.90 -6.36 -24.00
C LYS A 232 12.70 -5.06 -24.06
N MET A 233 12.78 -4.46 -25.24
CA MET A 233 13.64 -3.30 -25.54
C MET A 233 12.86 -1.98 -25.63
N LEU A 234 11.54 -2.02 -25.43
CA LEU A 234 10.65 -0.87 -25.49
C LEU A 234 9.85 -0.74 -24.19
N PRO A 235 9.58 0.49 -23.72
CA PRO A 235 8.62 0.72 -22.65
C PRO A 235 7.24 0.12 -22.98
N GLN A 236 6.58 -0.45 -21.98
CA GLN A 236 5.23 -1.00 -22.11
C GLN A 236 4.38 -0.67 -20.90
N ASP A 237 3.09 -0.45 -21.13
CA ASP A 237 2.09 -0.23 -20.09
C ASP A 237 0.95 -1.23 -20.21
N GLY A 238 0.38 -1.59 -19.07
CA GLY A 238 -0.59 -2.66 -18.95
C GLY A 238 -1.45 -2.47 -17.72
N LYS A 239 -2.56 -3.21 -17.67
CA LYS A 239 -3.52 -3.16 -16.57
C LYS A 239 -3.89 -4.57 -16.17
N MET A 240 -4.07 -4.81 -14.88
CA MET A 240 -4.48 -6.10 -14.33
C MET A 240 -5.48 -5.88 -13.21
N GLU A 241 -6.65 -6.51 -13.29
CA GLU A 241 -7.56 -6.64 -12.15
C GLU A 241 -7.00 -7.71 -11.21
N TYR A 242 -6.96 -7.41 -9.92
CA TYR A 242 -6.39 -8.27 -8.90
C TYR A 242 -7.34 -8.39 -7.71
N LYS A 243 -7.72 -9.62 -7.38
CA LYS A 243 -8.60 -9.91 -6.25
C LYS A 243 -7.78 -10.38 -5.07
N PHE A 244 -7.93 -9.70 -3.93
CA PHE A 244 -7.31 -10.12 -2.68
C PHE A 244 -8.34 -10.09 -1.55
N LYS A 245 -8.54 -11.26 -0.92
CA LYS A 245 -9.65 -11.50 0.01
C LYS A 245 -10.99 -11.20 -0.69
N ASN A 246 -11.79 -10.28 -0.14
CA ASN A 246 -13.09 -9.87 -0.67
C ASN A 246 -13.04 -8.46 -1.30
N GLU A 247 -11.86 -7.96 -1.66
CA GLU A 247 -11.68 -6.67 -2.30
C GLU A 247 -11.03 -6.84 -3.68
N ASP A 248 -11.53 -6.07 -4.65
CA ASP A 248 -10.98 -6.00 -5.99
C ASP A 248 -10.09 -4.75 -6.13
N PHE A 249 -8.90 -4.93 -6.69
CA PHE A 249 -7.90 -3.90 -6.89
C PHE A 249 -7.61 -3.78 -8.38
N ASP A 250 -7.49 -2.54 -8.87
CA ASP A 250 -7.03 -2.30 -10.24
C ASP A 250 -5.54 -1.98 -10.18
N LEU A 251 -4.71 -2.76 -10.86
CA LEU A 251 -3.26 -2.54 -10.91
C LEU A 251 -2.89 -1.94 -12.26
N ARG A 252 -2.09 -0.86 -12.23
CA ARG A 252 -1.44 -0.32 -13.43
C ARG A 252 0.02 -0.70 -13.43
N ILE A 253 0.49 -1.28 -14.51
CA ILE A 253 1.82 -1.82 -14.61
C ILE A 253 2.56 -1.07 -15.73
N SER A 254 3.79 -0.66 -15.45
CA SER A 254 4.71 -0.10 -16.43
C SER A 254 6.02 -0.89 -16.41
N SER A 255 6.53 -1.22 -17.60
CA SER A 255 7.80 -1.90 -17.82
C SER A 255 8.72 -1.00 -18.62
N ILE A 256 9.97 -0.81 -18.17
CA ILE A 256 11.00 -0.08 -18.94
C ILE A 256 12.30 -0.89 -19.03
N PRO A 257 12.97 -0.92 -20.18
CA PRO A 257 14.27 -1.55 -20.32
C PRO A 257 15.34 -0.74 -19.55
N ILE A 258 16.16 -1.45 -18.76
CA ILE A 258 17.35 -0.92 -18.08
C ILE A 258 18.54 -1.88 -18.28
N LEU A 259 19.74 -1.49 -17.82
CA LEU A 259 20.99 -2.21 -18.07
C LEU A 259 20.93 -3.74 -17.77
N TYR A 260 20.25 -4.13 -16.69
CA TYR A 260 20.22 -5.53 -16.22
C TYR A 260 18.89 -6.26 -16.49
N GLY A 261 17.95 -5.65 -17.22
CA GLY A 261 16.63 -6.24 -17.50
C GLY A 261 15.51 -5.20 -17.58
N GLU A 262 14.27 -5.61 -17.31
CA GLU A 262 13.09 -4.74 -17.37
C GLU A 262 12.63 -4.26 -15.98
N LYS A 263 12.83 -2.99 -15.65
CA LYS A 263 12.26 -2.46 -14.42
C LYS A 263 10.74 -2.44 -14.52
N ILE A 264 10.07 -3.12 -13.59
CA ILE A 264 8.62 -3.13 -13.48
C ILE A 264 8.20 -2.24 -12.31
N VAL A 265 7.19 -1.40 -12.55
CA VAL A 265 6.47 -0.67 -11.51
C VAL A 265 5.00 -1.04 -11.57
N ILE A 266 4.44 -1.46 -10.44
CA ILE A 266 3.00 -1.75 -10.28
C ILE A 266 2.40 -0.72 -9.34
N ARG A 267 1.50 0.13 -9.84
CA ARG A 267 0.69 1.03 -9.02
C ARG A 267 -0.60 0.34 -8.61
N ILE A 268 -0.85 0.31 -7.29
CA ILE A 268 -2.07 -0.28 -6.72
C ILE A 268 -3.13 0.81 -6.60
N LEU A 269 -4.23 0.66 -7.33
CA LEU A 269 -5.40 1.53 -7.17
C LEU A 269 -6.35 0.89 -6.17
N TYR A 270 -6.37 1.49 -4.97
CA TYR A 270 -7.33 1.12 -3.95
C TYR A 270 -8.68 1.71 -4.35
N LYS A 271 -9.63 0.85 -4.73
CA LYS A 271 -11.04 1.25 -4.84
C LYS A 271 -11.48 1.69 -3.45
N LEU A 272 -11.65 3.01 -3.28
CA LEU A 272 -12.21 3.53 -2.05
C LEU A 272 -13.69 3.19 -2.04
N ASN A 273 -14.05 2.06 -1.43
CA ASN A 273 -15.45 1.67 -1.18
C ASN A 273 -16.17 2.61 -0.20
N ARG A 274 -15.50 3.66 0.30
CA ARG A 274 -16.09 4.70 1.13
C ARG A 274 -15.97 6.03 0.42
N ALA A 275 -17.10 6.72 0.28
CA ALA A 275 -17.14 8.10 -0.18
C ALA A 275 -16.12 8.94 0.61
N ILE A 276 -15.28 9.65 -0.11
CA ILE A 276 -14.30 10.57 0.47
C ILE A 276 -15.05 11.85 0.76
N TYR A 277 -15.15 12.21 2.05
CA TYR A 277 -15.86 13.41 2.48
C TYR A 277 -14.86 14.51 2.84
N LEU A 278 -15.24 15.75 2.56
CA LEU A 278 -14.42 16.91 2.91
C LEU A 278 -14.16 16.99 4.42
N ASP A 279 -15.13 16.55 5.23
CA ASP A 279 -15.06 16.52 6.70
C ASP A 279 -13.94 15.60 7.23
N SER A 280 -13.58 14.54 6.49
CA SER A 280 -12.50 13.62 6.89
C SER A 280 -11.12 14.06 6.40
N LEU A 281 -11.05 14.84 5.32
CA LEU A 281 -9.79 15.35 4.77
C LEU A 281 -9.35 16.66 5.45
N VAL A 282 -10.28 17.58 5.66
CA VAL A 282 -10.01 18.91 6.22
C VAL A 282 -10.39 18.89 7.70
N THR A 283 -9.40 18.63 8.55
CA THR A 283 -9.59 18.50 10.00
C THR A 283 -9.86 19.85 10.67
N ASP A 284 -9.31 20.94 10.14
CA ASP A 284 -9.60 22.29 10.63
C ASP A 284 -11.01 22.73 10.20
N ALA A 285 -11.88 22.95 11.17
CA ALA A 285 -13.28 23.32 10.94
C ALA A 285 -13.39 24.67 10.22
N ARG A 286 -12.56 25.66 10.55
CA ARG A 286 -12.63 27.00 9.92
C ARG A 286 -12.26 26.93 8.46
N GLN A 287 -11.16 26.26 8.13
CA GLN A 287 -10.76 26.04 6.75
C GLN A 287 -11.79 25.22 5.97
N ARG A 288 -12.38 24.20 6.59
CA ARG A 288 -13.40 23.38 5.97
C ARG A 288 -14.63 24.19 5.57
N GLU A 289 -15.14 25.03 6.46
CA GLU A 289 -16.27 25.92 6.14
C GLU A 289 -15.89 26.94 5.06
N LYS A 290 -14.65 27.45 5.07
CA LYS A 290 -14.15 28.29 3.97
C LYS A 290 -14.18 27.55 2.64
N ILE A 291 -13.72 26.30 2.57
CA ILE A 291 -13.78 25.50 1.33
C ILE A 291 -15.24 25.24 0.90
N LYS A 292 -16.15 24.90 1.83
CA LYS A 292 -17.58 24.73 1.52
C LYS A 292 -18.18 26.01 0.93
N SER A 293 -17.88 27.18 1.51
CA SER A 293 -18.34 28.47 0.98
C SER A 293 -17.80 28.77 -0.43
N ILE A 294 -16.56 28.36 -0.73
CA ILE A 294 -15.94 28.50 -2.05
C ILE A 294 -16.67 27.62 -3.08
N LEU A 295 -17.03 26.40 -2.70
CA LEU A 295 -17.75 25.45 -3.57
C LEU A 295 -19.19 25.89 -3.88
N ASN A 296 -19.77 26.80 -3.09
CA ASN A 296 -21.11 27.34 -3.35
C ASN A 296 -21.14 28.45 -4.41
N HIS A 297 -20.00 28.83 -4.99
CA HIS A 297 -19.99 29.77 -6.11
C HIS A 297 -20.74 29.20 -7.33
N PRO A 298 -21.57 30.01 -8.01
CA PRO A 298 -22.33 29.53 -9.17
C PRO A 298 -21.43 29.20 -10.36
N ASN A 299 -20.36 29.97 -10.55
CA ASN A 299 -19.42 29.81 -11.64
C ASN A 299 -18.02 30.28 -11.25
N GLY A 300 -17.04 29.98 -12.09
CA GLY A 300 -15.64 30.33 -11.88
C GLY A 300 -14.73 29.12 -11.71
N ILE A 301 -13.43 29.34 -11.60
CA ILE A 301 -12.43 28.28 -11.46
C ILE A 301 -11.96 28.15 -10.02
N ILE A 302 -11.96 26.92 -9.51
CA ILE A 302 -11.29 26.52 -8.28
C ILE A 302 -10.14 25.59 -8.63
N LEU A 303 -8.91 25.98 -8.26
CA LEU A 303 -7.70 25.21 -8.54
C LEU A 303 -7.18 24.53 -7.29
N VAL A 304 -6.95 23.22 -7.34
CA VAL A 304 -6.18 22.50 -6.33
C VAL A 304 -4.75 22.33 -6.84
N THR A 305 -3.77 22.86 -6.11
CA THR A 305 -2.37 22.85 -6.56
C THR A 305 -1.46 22.06 -5.63
N GLY A 306 -0.37 21.56 -6.19
CA GLY A 306 0.65 20.83 -5.44
C GLY A 306 1.42 19.83 -6.31
N PRO A 307 2.56 19.31 -5.82
CA PRO A 307 3.37 18.33 -6.53
C PRO A 307 2.63 16.99 -6.68
N THR A 308 3.23 16.07 -7.42
CA THR A 308 2.74 14.69 -7.54
C THR A 308 2.66 14.03 -6.16
N GLY A 309 1.58 13.29 -5.90
CA GLY A 309 1.38 12.61 -4.61
C GLY A 309 0.95 13.53 -3.45
N SER A 310 0.63 14.80 -3.70
CA SER A 310 0.08 15.72 -2.68
C SER A 310 -1.40 15.48 -2.34
N GLY A 311 -2.08 14.55 -3.02
CA GLY A 311 -3.48 14.20 -2.76
C GLY A 311 -4.52 15.08 -3.47
N LYS A 312 -4.15 15.79 -4.54
CA LYS A 312 -5.06 16.69 -5.29
C LYS A 312 -6.33 15.98 -5.76
N THR A 313 -6.19 14.82 -6.41
CA THR A 313 -7.31 14.02 -6.93
C THR A 313 -8.24 13.55 -5.80
N THR A 314 -7.67 13.17 -4.65
CA THR A 314 -8.44 12.80 -3.45
C THR A 314 -9.28 13.98 -2.94
N THR A 315 -8.71 15.19 -2.92
CA THR A 315 -9.42 16.42 -2.53
C THR A 315 -10.49 16.80 -3.54
N LEU A 316 -10.21 16.73 -4.85
CA LEU A 316 -11.21 16.98 -5.88
C LEU A 316 -12.38 15.99 -5.79
N CYS A 317 -12.11 14.71 -5.57
CA CYS A 317 -13.15 13.71 -5.32
C CYS A 317 -14.04 14.09 -4.11
N ALA A 318 -13.44 14.57 -3.02
CA ALA A 318 -14.20 15.03 -1.86
C ALA A 318 -15.04 16.29 -2.13
N MET A 319 -14.52 17.22 -2.94
CA MET A 319 -15.26 18.42 -3.38
C MET A 319 -16.43 18.03 -4.29
N LEU A 320 -16.20 17.12 -5.23
CA LEU A 320 -17.22 16.59 -6.12
C LEU A 320 -18.32 15.86 -5.35
N ASN A 321 -17.97 15.00 -4.37
CA ASN A 321 -18.95 14.35 -3.49
C ASN A 321 -19.79 15.36 -2.68
N HIS A 322 -19.19 16.48 -2.25
CA HIS A 322 -19.92 17.54 -1.55
C HIS A 322 -20.92 18.27 -2.46
N LEU A 323 -20.54 18.46 -3.73
CA LEU A 323 -21.37 19.12 -4.75
C LEU A 323 -22.41 18.20 -5.40
N ASN A 324 -22.25 16.89 -5.27
CA ASN A 324 -23.06 15.87 -5.91
C ASN A 324 -24.51 15.94 -5.41
N SER A 325 -25.40 16.45 -6.26
CA SER A 325 -26.84 16.48 -6.04
C SER A 325 -27.54 16.09 -7.34
N ARG A 326 -28.77 15.57 -7.23
CA ARG A 326 -29.57 15.20 -8.41
C ARG A 326 -29.98 16.38 -9.29
N GLU A 327 -29.84 17.60 -8.78
CA GLU A 327 -30.21 18.84 -9.44
C GLU A 327 -29.08 19.40 -10.31
N LYS A 328 -27.85 18.88 -10.17
CA LYS A 328 -26.67 19.37 -10.87
C LYS A 328 -26.11 18.31 -11.79
N ASN A 329 -25.84 18.68 -13.04
CA ASN A 329 -25.12 17.86 -13.99
C ASN A 329 -23.60 18.07 -13.81
N ILE A 330 -22.94 17.07 -13.24
CA ILE A 330 -21.49 17.09 -13.00
C ILE A 330 -20.79 16.18 -14.00
N ILE A 331 -19.86 16.73 -14.78
CA ILE A 331 -19.12 15.99 -15.80
C ILE A 331 -17.61 16.21 -15.64
N THR A 332 -16.83 15.13 -15.70
CA THR A 332 -15.37 15.17 -15.52
C THR A 332 -14.63 14.65 -16.75
N ILE A 333 -13.41 15.15 -16.97
CA ILE A 333 -12.40 14.52 -17.84
C ILE A 333 -11.10 14.29 -17.06
N GLU A 334 -10.64 13.05 -17.02
CA GLU A 334 -9.54 12.59 -16.17
C GLU A 334 -8.53 11.73 -16.95
N ASP A 335 -7.26 11.71 -16.55
CA ASP A 335 -6.22 10.88 -17.17
C ASP A 335 -5.47 10.03 -16.13
N PRO A 336 -6.01 8.85 -15.79
CA PRO A 336 -7.39 8.39 -16.00
C PRO A 336 -8.24 8.62 -14.74
N VAL A 337 -9.49 8.16 -14.77
CA VAL A 337 -10.38 8.17 -13.61
C VAL A 337 -9.80 7.30 -12.49
N GLU A 338 -9.53 7.93 -11.34
CA GLU A 338 -8.93 7.26 -10.17
C GLU A 338 -9.99 6.66 -9.24
N TYR A 339 -11.14 7.33 -9.09
CA TYR A 339 -12.25 6.90 -8.23
C TYR A 339 -13.55 7.05 -8.99
N ALA A 340 -14.32 5.97 -9.09
CA ALA A 340 -15.68 6.03 -9.62
C ALA A 340 -16.62 6.64 -8.57
N ILE A 341 -17.27 7.76 -8.93
CA ILE A 341 -18.20 8.49 -8.07
C ILE A 341 -19.61 8.29 -8.60
N SER A 342 -20.47 7.64 -7.80
CA SER A 342 -21.87 7.44 -8.17
C SER A 342 -22.58 8.78 -8.33
N GLY A 343 -23.33 8.94 -9.44
CA GLY A 343 -24.07 10.17 -9.75
C GLY A 343 -23.28 11.22 -10.54
N ILE A 344 -22.00 10.98 -10.84
CA ILE A 344 -21.15 11.88 -11.65
C ILE A 344 -20.76 11.20 -12.96
N ASN A 345 -20.81 11.95 -14.06
CA ASN A 345 -20.42 11.46 -15.38
C ASN A 345 -18.91 11.64 -15.57
N GLN A 346 -18.14 10.56 -15.52
CA GLN A 346 -16.66 10.63 -15.58
C GLN A 346 -16.12 10.08 -16.90
N MET A 347 -15.39 10.91 -17.65
CA MET A 347 -14.75 10.55 -18.91
C MET A 347 -13.25 10.36 -18.74
N ASN A 348 -12.71 9.30 -19.33
CA ASN A 348 -11.26 9.10 -19.43
C ASN A 348 -10.69 9.78 -20.67
N VAL A 349 -9.52 10.39 -20.56
CA VAL A 349 -8.66 10.70 -21.71
C VAL A 349 -8.32 9.41 -22.43
N ASN A 350 -8.36 9.45 -23.76
CA ASN A 350 -8.00 8.32 -24.61
C ASN A 350 -7.10 8.79 -25.75
N SER A 351 -5.79 8.85 -25.47
CA SER A 351 -4.78 9.29 -26.43
C SER A 351 -4.75 8.42 -27.69
N LYS A 352 -5.03 7.11 -27.59
CA LYS A 352 -5.08 6.20 -28.75
C LYS A 352 -6.21 6.53 -29.71
N ALA A 353 -7.37 6.94 -29.18
CA ALA A 353 -8.51 7.41 -29.96
C ALA A 353 -8.44 8.92 -30.28
N GLY A 354 -7.39 9.62 -29.83
CA GLY A 354 -7.22 11.05 -30.03
C GLY A 354 -8.12 11.94 -29.17
N LEU A 355 -8.71 11.41 -28.09
CA LEU A 355 -9.50 12.16 -27.10
C LEU A 355 -8.58 12.74 -26.02
N THR A 356 -8.20 14.01 -26.18
CA THR A 356 -7.36 14.79 -25.26
C THR A 356 -8.21 15.57 -24.24
N PHE A 357 -7.57 16.18 -23.22
CA PHE A 357 -8.23 17.09 -22.28
C PHE A 357 -8.99 18.21 -23.00
N SER A 358 -8.34 18.94 -23.89
CA SER A 358 -8.96 20.05 -24.64
C SER A 358 -10.16 19.60 -25.48
N LYS A 359 -10.05 18.48 -26.21
CA LYS A 359 -11.16 17.93 -27.01
C LYS A 359 -12.31 17.45 -26.15
N GLY A 360 -12.02 16.73 -25.06
CA GLY A 360 -13.05 16.25 -24.16
C GLY A 360 -13.76 17.39 -23.44
N LEU A 361 -13.03 18.40 -22.98
CA LEU A 361 -13.60 19.59 -22.35
C LEU A 361 -14.53 20.35 -23.31
N ARG A 362 -14.15 20.52 -24.59
CA ARG A 362 -15.07 21.09 -25.60
C ARG A 362 -16.35 20.27 -25.77
N SER A 363 -16.26 18.95 -25.68
CA SER A 363 -17.43 18.07 -25.77
C SER A 363 -18.31 18.17 -24.54
N ILE A 364 -17.71 18.27 -23.34
CA ILE A 364 -18.44 18.48 -22.08
C ILE A 364 -19.28 19.75 -22.13
N LEU A 365 -18.78 20.84 -22.72
CA LEU A 365 -19.56 22.09 -22.84
C LEU A 365 -20.83 21.98 -23.69
N ARG A 366 -20.99 20.90 -24.47
CA ARG A 366 -22.22 20.60 -25.23
C ARG A 366 -23.11 19.57 -24.54
N GLN A 367 -22.86 19.29 -23.26
CA GLN A 367 -23.62 18.32 -22.46
C GLN A 367 -24.44 18.99 -21.37
N ASP A 368 -24.65 20.31 -21.45
CA ASP A 368 -25.38 21.09 -20.45
C ASP A 368 -24.89 20.88 -19.00
N PRO A 369 -23.57 21.00 -18.72
CA PRO A 369 -23.04 20.79 -17.39
C PRO A 369 -23.28 22.01 -16.48
N ASP A 370 -23.49 21.79 -15.18
CA ASP A 370 -23.41 22.84 -14.17
C ASP A 370 -21.97 22.95 -13.62
N ILE A 371 -21.36 21.80 -13.40
CA ILE A 371 -20.03 21.67 -12.80
C ILE A 371 -19.15 20.82 -13.72
N ILE A 372 -17.97 21.34 -14.02
CA ILE A 372 -16.98 20.66 -14.85
C ILE A 372 -15.75 20.38 -14.01
N MET A 373 -15.21 19.16 -14.06
CA MET A 373 -13.90 18.86 -13.50
C MET A 373 -12.92 18.45 -14.60
N VAL A 374 -11.80 19.15 -14.69
CA VAL A 374 -10.70 18.83 -15.60
C VAL A 374 -9.55 18.32 -14.73
N GLY A 375 -9.12 17.08 -14.94
CA GLY A 375 -8.12 16.43 -14.09
C GLY A 375 -6.88 17.29 -13.85
N GLU A 376 -6.42 17.98 -14.89
CA GLU A 376 -5.35 18.98 -14.80
C GLU A 376 -5.35 19.90 -16.03
N ILE A 377 -4.77 21.10 -15.85
CA ILE A 377 -4.49 22.02 -16.94
C ILE A 377 -2.99 21.98 -17.21
N ARG A 378 -2.58 21.40 -18.34
CA ARG A 378 -1.17 21.27 -18.73
C ARG A 378 -0.72 22.27 -19.80
N ASP A 379 -1.65 22.72 -20.62
CA ASP A 379 -1.40 23.50 -21.83
C ASP A 379 -2.35 24.70 -21.95
N GLU A 380 -1.96 25.64 -22.81
CA GLU A 380 -2.69 26.88 -23.12
C GLU A 380 -4.11 26.58 -23.63
N GLU A 381 -4.27 25.60 -24.52
CA GLU A 381 -5.56 25.27 -25.13
C GLU A 381 -6.58 24.85 -24.07
N THR A 382 -6.18 23.94 -23.17
CA THR A 382 -7.05 23.47 -22.08
C THR A 382 -7.35 24.59 -21.09
N ALA A 383 -6.36 25.44 -20.77
CA ALA A 383 -6.53 26.59 -19.89
C ALA A 383 -7.54 27.59 -20.44
N GLU A 384 -7.44 27.93 -21.73
CA GLU A 384 -8.32 28.89 -22.39
C GLU A 384 -9.77 28.41 -22.39
N ILE A 385 -10.01 27.12 -22.69
CA ILE A 385 -11.36 26.55 -22.70
C ILE A 385 -11.94 26.52 -21.28
N ALA A 386 -11.14 26.14 -20.27
CA ALA A 386 -11.59 26.11 -18.88
C ALA A 386 -12.00 27.50 -18.37
N ILE A 387 -11.23 28.52 -18.74
CA ILE A 387 -11.50 29.92 -18.40
C ILE A 387 -12.76 30.44 -19.09
N LYS A 388 -12.93 30.14 -20.39
CA LYS A 388 -14.15 30.48 -21.10
C LYS A 388 -15.36 29.83 -20.45
N ALA A 389 -15.29 28.53 -20.15
CA ALA A 389 -16.36 27.80 -19.45
C ALA A 389 -16.75 28.48 -18.11
N ALA A 390 -15.74 28.85 -17.33
CA ALA A 390 -15.92 29.52 -16.06
C ALA A 390 -16.60 30.89 -16.18
N ILE A 391 -16.23 31.67 -17.18
CA ILE A 391 -16.83 32.99 -17.46
C ILE A 391 -18.27 32.83 -17.99
N THR A 392 -18.55 31.78 -18.77
CA THR A 392 -19.88 31.51 -19.34
C THR A 392 -20.81 30.79 -18.36
N GLY A 393 -20.57 30.85 -17.06
CA GLY A 393 -21.53 30.39 -16.04
C GLY A 393 -21.30 29.00 -15.47
N HIS A 394 -20.17 28.33 -15.76
CA HIS A 394 -19.87 27.01 -15.19
C HIS A 394 -18.96 27.09 -13.97
N LEU A 395 -19.16 26.23 -12.97
CA LEU A 395 -18.16 26.01 -11.94
C LEU A 395 -17.13 24.99 -12.43
N VAL A 396 -15.87 25.39 -12.53
CA VAL A 396 -14.78 24.54 -13.04
C VAL A 396 -13.81 24.19 -11.92
N LEU A 397 -13.63 22.89 -11.68
CA LEU A 397 -12.63 22.36 -10.76
C LEU A 397 -11.44 21.83 -11.56
N SER A 398 -10.22 22.17 -11.19
CA SER A 398 -9.04 21.57 -11.84
C SER A 398 -7.80 21.54 -10.95
N THR A 399 -6.71 21.00 -11.49
CA THR A 399 -5.42 20.96 -10.80
C THR A 399 -4.29 21.60 -11.60
N LEU A 400 -3.31 22.12 -10.86
CA LEU A 400 -2.02 22.57 -11.39
C LEU A 400 -0.86 22.04 -10.52
N HIS A 401 0.32 22.00 -11.12
CA HIS A 401 1.56 21.60 -10.44
C HIS A 401 2.37 22.84 -10.03
N THR A 402 1.94 23.51 -8.96
CA THR A 402 2.67 24.65 -8.37
C THR A 402 2.99 24.42 -6.90
N ASN A 403 4.00 25.13 -6.41
CA ASN A 403 4.51 24.94 -5.05
C ASN A 403 3.65 25.61 -3.98
N ASN A 404 3.00 26.73 -4.30
CA ASN A 404 2.09 27.47 -3.42
C ASN A 404 0.89 27.99 -4.24
N ALA A 405 -0.07 28.62 -3.55
CA ALA A 405 -1.29 29.09 -4.17
C ALA A 405 -1.04 30.26 -5.17
N SER A 406 -0.26 31.27 -4.79
CA SER A 406 0.01 32.43 -5.66
C SER A 406 0.72 32.07 -6.97
N SER A 407 1.60 31.07 -6.96
CA SER A 407 2.30 30.60 -8.16
C SER A 407 1.37 30.01 -9.22
N ALA A 408 0.15 29.59 -8.86
CA ALA A 408 -0.82 29.10 -9.84
C ALA A 408 -1.27 30.21 -10.80
N ILE A 409 -1.34 31.46 -10.32
CA ILE A 409 -1.68 32.63 -11.15
C ILE A 409 -0.59 32.87 -12.19
N VAL A 410 0.69 32.85 -11.76
CA VAL A 410 1.83 32.98 -12.65
C VAL A 410 1.86 31.83 -13.66
N ARG A 411 1.60 30.59 -13.21
CA ARG A 411 1.57 29.41 -14.10
C ARG A 411 0.51 29.54 -15.20
N LEU A 412 -0.67 30.10 -14.90
CA LEU A 412 -1.69 30.38 -15.91
C LEU A 412 -1.19 31.45 -16.90
N ALA A 413 -0.55 32.51 -16.42
CA ALA A 413 0.03 33.55 -17.28
C ALA A 413 1.17 33.01 -18.16
N ASP A 414 2.00 32.08 -17.65
CA ASP A 414 3.06 31.40 -18.41
C ASP A 414 2.50 30.50 -19.53
N MET A 415 1.24 30.06 -19.41
CA MET A 415 0.50 29.36 -20.46
C MET A 415 -0.21 30.34 -21.41
N ASN A 416 0.30 31.58 -21.51
CA ASN A 416 -0.22 32.68 -22.34
C ASN A 416 -1.66 33.10 -22.06
N VAL A 417 -2.24 32.73 -20.90
CA VAL A 417 -3.56 33.20 -20.54
C VAL A 417 -3.49 34.68 -20.15
N PRO A 418 -4.28 35.57 -20.77
CA PRO A 418 -4.33 36.98 -20.40
C PRO A 418 -4.78 37.20 -18.94
N ASN A 419 -4.06 38.04 -18.20
CA ASN A 419 -4.31 38.30 -16.78
C ASN A 419 -5.73 38.79 -16.46
N TYR A 420 -6.37 39.54 -17.36
CA TYR A 420 -7.75 39.98 -17.14
C TYR A 420 -8.72 38.78 -17.12
N LEU A 421 -8.51 37.78 -17.97
CA LEU A 421 -9.30 36.54 -17.96
C LEU A 421 -9.00 35.71 -16.71
N ILE A 422 -7.75 35.65 -16.26
CA ILE A 422 -7.39 34.99 -15.00
C ILE A 422 -8.11 35.66 -13.82
N ALA A 423 -8.08 36.98 -13.75
CA ALA A 423 -8.74 37.76 -12.70
C ALA A 423 -10.26 37.56 -12.68
N ASP A 424 -10.89 37.47 -13.85
CA ASP A 424 -12.35 37.36 -13.98
C ASP A 424 -12.86 35.94 -13.73
N SER A 425 -12.04 34.92 -14.00
CA SER A 425 -12.44 33.51 -13.90
C SER A 425 -12.10 32.86 -12.55
N LEU A 426 -10.99 33.22 -11.89
CA LEU A 426 -10.57 32.55 -10.65
C LEU A 426 -11.45 32.91 -9.44
N VAL A 427 -11.87 31.87 -8.71
CA VAL A 427 -12.59 31.99 -7.43
C VAL A 427 -11.65 31.73 -6.25
N ALA A 428 -10.90 30.64 -6.33
CA ALA A 428 -9.98 30.23 -5.27
C ALA A 428 -8.86 29.32 -5.76
N ILE A 429 -7.75 29.36 -5.04
CA ILE A 429 -6.62 28.46 -5.23
C ILE A 429 -6.32 27.78 -3.89
N ILE A 430 -6.27 26.45 -3.91
CA ILE A 430 -6.08 25.58 -2.75
C ILE A 430 -4.77 24.83 -2.96
N ALA A 431 -3.68 25.33 -2.38
CA ALA A 431 -2.41 24.62 -2.38
C ALA A 431 -2.38 23.53 -1.31
N GLN A 432 -1.91 22.35 -1.70
CA GLN A 432 -1.98 21.15 -0.87
C GLN A 432 -0.63 20.44 -0.74
N ARG A 433 -0.41 19.84 0.44
CA ARG A 433 0.65 18.87 0.70
C ARG A 433 0.14 17.72 1.58
N LEU A 434 0.84 16.59 1.56
CA LEU A 434 0.64 15.51 2.52
C LEU A 434 1.85 15.41 3.44
N LEU A 435 1.58 15.38 4.75
CA LEU A 435 2.55 15.09 5.78
C LEU A 435 2.25 13.75 6.44
N ARG A 436 3.28 13.11 6.94
CA ARG A 436 3.19 11.88 7.72
C ARG A 436 2.88 12.20 9.17
N LYS A 437 2.00 11.41 9.79
CA LYS A 437 1.65 11.55 11.20
C LYS A 437 2.61 10.73 12.06
N ILE A 438 2.97 11.24 13.23
CA ILE A 438 3.76 10.49 14.21
C ILE A 438 2.99 9.22 14.58
N CYS A 439 3.67 8.09 14.70
CA CYS A 439 3.06 6.86 15.16
C CYS A 439 2.72 6.96 16.65
N ASP A 440 1.43 6.86 16.98
CA ASP A 440 0.92 6.97 18.36
C ASP A 440 1.56 5.96 19.33
N ASN A 441 1.95 4.78 18.84
CA ASN A 441 2.53 3.70 19.66
C ASN A 441 4.00 3.91 20.05
N CYS A 442 4.72 4.80 19.36
CA CYS A 442 6.14 5.08 19.64
C CYS A 442 6.45 6.58 19.72
N LYS A 443 5.41 7.38 19.90
CA LYS A 443 5.50 8.83 20.08
C LYS A 443 6.26 9.12 21.37
N SER A 444 7.23 10.01 21.29
CA SER A 444 8.06 10.41 22.41
C SER A 444 8.38 11.90 22.37
N GLU A 445 8.45 12.50 23.55
CA GLU A 445 8.78 13.91 23.73
C GLU A 445 10.29 14.14 23.70
N TYR A 446 10.71 15.30 23.18
CA TYR A 446 12.06 15.81 23.32
C TYR A 446 12.05 17.35 23.36
N TYR A 447 13.11 17.93 23.92
CA TYR A 447 13.34 19.37 23.84
C TYR A 447 14.00 19.70 22.49
N PRO A 448 13.41 20.60 21.69
CA PRO A 448 13.98 20.98 20.40
C PRO A 448 15.33 21.70 20.59
N THR A 449 16.24 21.47 19.67
CA THR A 449 17.51 22.20 19.53
C THR A 449 17.29 23.69 19.31
N GLU A 450 18.33 24.51 19.45
CA GLU A 450 18.19 25.96 19.26
C GLU A 450 17.70 26.33 17.85
N GLY A 451 18.17 25.64 16.81
CA GLY A 451 17.70 25.83 15.44
C GLY A 451 16.22 25.48 15.29
N GLU A 452 15.81 24.32 15.82
CA GLU A 452 14.40 23.88 15.82
C GLU A 452 13.48 24.88 16.56
N ARG A 453 13.95 25.44 17.69
CA ARG A 453 13.21 26.47 18.45
C ARG A 453 12.99 27.75 17.65
N ARG A 454 14.02 28.25 16.95
CA ARG A 454 13.90 29.43 16.08
C ARG A 454 12.91 29.19 14.94
N ILE A 455 12.96 28.00 14.33
CA ILE A 455 12.05 27.63 13.24
C ILE A 455 10.60 27.59 13.73
N LEU A 456 10.35 26.97 14.89
CA LEU A 456 9.00 26.84 15.45
C LEU A 456 8.49 28.11 16.15
N CYS A 457 9.37 29.07 16.44
CA CYS A 457 9.08 30.22 17.30
C CYS A 457 8.51 29.75 18.65
N VAL A 458 9.27 28.92 19.37
CA VAL A 458 8.93 28.39 20.70
C VAL A 458 10.07 28.61 21.69
N ASP A 459 9.74 28.60 22.99
CA ASP A 459 10.72 28.74 24.07
C ASP A 459 11.53 27.44 24.32
N ASP A 460 12.47 27.52 25.24
CA ASP A 460 13.34 26.42 25.66
C ASP A 460 12.62 25.32 26.47
N LYS A 461 11.45 25.62 27.02
CA LYS A 461 10.62 24.70 27.80
C LYS A 461 9.61 23.95 26.93
N PHE A 462 9.35 24.42 25.72
CA PHE A 462 8.39 23.82 24.82
C PHE A 462 8.90 22.47 24.31
N LYS A 463 8.13 21.42 24.55
CA LYS A 463 8.45 20.07 24.08
C LYS A 463 7.81 19.80 22.73
N VAL A 464 8.53 19.09 21.88
CA VAL A 464 8.04 18.57 20.60
C VAL A 464 8.06 17.05 20.61
N PHE A 465 7.44 16.45 19.60
CA PHE A 465 7.27 15.01 19.53
C PHE A 465 7.99 14.41 18.32
N LYS A 466 8.52 13.19 18.50
CA LYS A 466 9.06 12.35 17.44
C LYS A 466 8.67 10.89 17.64
N GLY A 467 8.58 10.14 16.54
CA GLY A 467 8.39 8.69 16.60
C GLY A 467 9.73 7.98 16.70
N LYS A 468 9.92 7.11 17.71
CA LYS A 468 11.16 6.32 17.86
C LYS A 468 11.28 5.15 16.87
N GLY A 469 10.17 4.76 16.25
CA GLY A 469 10.08 3.54 15.47
C GLY A 469 9.67 2.34 16.35
N CYS A 470 8.69 1.57 15.88
CA CYS A 470 8.25 0.33 16.51
C CYS A 470 7.73 -0.64 15.46
N ARG A 471 7.34 -1.85 15.88
CA ARG A 471 6.76 -2.87 14.99
C ARG A 471 5.50 -2.38 14.27
N MET A 472 4.69 -1.53 14.90
CA MET A 472 3.41 -1.05 14.33
C MET A 472 3.56 -0.02 13.21
N CYS A 473 4.74 0.58 13.08
CA CYS A 473 5.09 1.51 11.99
C CYS A 473 6.29 1.00 11.16
N ASN A 474 6.65 -0.28 11.33
CA ASN A 474 7.81 -0.92 10.72
C ASN A 474 9.09 -0.06 10.85
N GLY A 475 9.38 0.38 12.08
CA GLY A 475 10.59 1.16 12.40
C GLY A 475 10.60 2.63 11.95
N SER A 476 9.65 3.08 11.13
CA SER A 476 9.72 4.42 10.53
C SER A 476 9.42 5.60 11.46
N GLY A 477 8.75 5.38 12.59
CA GLY A 477 8.28 6.45 13.48
C GLY A 477 7.01 7.16 13.00
N TYR A 478 6.49 6.85 11.80
CA TYR A 478 5.29 7.47 11.23
C TYR A 478 4.22 6.43 10.89
N LYS A 479 2.94 6.80 11.01
CA LYS A 479 1.82 5.95 10.59
C LYS A 479 0.67 6.78 10.04
N GLY A 480 0.41 6.63 8.74
CA GLY A 480 -0.64 7.38 8.05
C GLY A 480 -0.25 8.83 7.75
N ARG A 481 -1.17 9.54 7.10
CA ARG A 481 -0.93 10.87 6.53
C ARG A 481 -2.01 11.86 6.95
N SER A 482 -1.69 13.15 6.87
CA SER A 482 -2.62 14.28 7.04
C SER A 482 -2.39 15.28 5.90
N ALA A 483 -3.44 15.96 5.47
CA ALA A 483 -3.37 16.97 4.41
C ALA A 483 -3.18 18.36 5.01
N LEU A 484 -2.26 19.12 4.43
CA LEU A 484 -2.08 20.55 4.65
C LEU A 484 -2.72 21.32 3.51
N PHE A 485 -3.42 22.39 3.84
CA PHE A 485 -4.10 23.23 2.86
C PHE A 485 -3.78 24.70 3.09
N GLU A 486 -3.40 25.41 2.05
CA GLU A 486 -3.31 26.87 1.97
C GLU A 486 -4.41 27.33 1.00
N VAL A 487 -5.38 28.11 1.51
CA VAL A 487 -6.61 28.44 0.77
C VAL A 487 -6.64 29.95 0.51
N MET A 488 -6.27 30.31 -0.71
CA MET A 488 -6.30 31.67 -1.25
C MET A 488 -7.65 31.91 -1.91
N TYR A 489 -8.47 32.79 -1.33
CA TYR A 489 -9.73 33.22 -1.92
C TYR A 489 -9.50 34.49 -2.74
N ILE A 490 -9.99 34.53 -3.99
CA ILE A 490 -9.75 35.63 -4.91
C ILE A 490 -10.83 36.70 -4.72
N SER A 491 -10.51 37.72 -3.92
CA SER A 491 -11.34 38.92 -3.76
C SER A 491 -11.11 39.95 -4.87
N ASN A 492 -11.93 41.01 -4.93
CA ASN A 492 -11.76 42.10 -5.90
C ASN A 492 -10.36 42.72 -5.88
N ASN A 493 -9.76 42.92 -4.71
CA ASN A 493 -8.39 43.44 -4.63
C ASN A 493 -7.37 42.46 -5.23
N HIS A 494 -7.57 41.14 -5.07
CA HIS A 494 -6.72 40.17 -5.76
C HIS A 494 -6.87 40.31 -7.28
N ARG A 495 -8.09 40.52 -7.78
CA ARG A 495 -8.34 40.71 -9.23
C ARG A 495 -7.59 41.92 -9.77
N GLU A 496 -7.56 43.02 -9.03
CA GLU A 496 -6.78 44.21 -9.39
C GLU A 496 -5.28 43.92 -9.45
N LEU A 497 -4.72 43.26 -8.43
CA LEU A 497 -3.31 42.87 -8.41
C LEU A 497 -2.95 41.95 -9.59
N ILE A 498 -3.82 40.99 -9.92
CA ILE A 498 -3.64 40.09 -11.07
C ILE A 498 -3.62 40.90 -12.38
N ARG A 499 -4.57 41.83 -12.56
CA ARG A 499 -4.65 42.70 -13.75
C ARG A 499 -3.41 43.59 -13.89
N GLN A 500 -2.88 44.09 -12.78
CA GLN A 500 -1.65 44.89 -12.73
C GLN A 500 -0.36 44.08 -12.95
N LYS A 501 -0.47 42.75 -13.05
CA LYS A 501 0.68 41.83 -13.18
C LYS A 501 1.63 41.88 -11.98
N CYS A 502 1.09 42.08 -10.77
CA CYS A 502 1.87 42.00 -9.55
C CYS A 502 2.54 40.62 -9.40
N SER A 503 3.67 40.60 -8.71
CA SER A 503 4.43 39.38 -8.45
C SER A 503 3.65 38.40 -7.57
N SER A 504 3.99 37.11 -7.67
CA SER A 504 3.42 36.07 -6.80
C SER A 504 3.66 36.36 -5.31
N MET A 505 4.79 37.01 -4.97
CA MET A 505 5.14 37.40 -3.61
C MET A 505 4.19 38.47 -3.07
N GLU A 506 3.92 39.53 -3.82
CA GLU A 506 3.00 40.60 -3.42
C GLU A 506 1.57 40.07 -3.22
N ILE A 507 1.09 39.22 -4.13
CA ILE A 507 -0.23 38.59 -4.02
C ILE A 507 -0.29 37.72 -2.75
N ASN A 508 0.74 36.91 -2.51
CA ASN A 508 0.83 36.06 -1.32
C ASN A 508 0.85 36.88 -0.02
N GLU A 509 1.66 37.94 0.04
CA GLU A 509 1.71 38.83 1.20
C GLU A 509 0.36 39.49 1.48
N PHE A 510 -0.33 39.94 0.44
CA PHE A 510 -1.68 40.48 0.55
C PHE A 510 -2.65 39.44 1.11
N SER A 511 -2.64 38.21 0.58
CA SER A 511 -3.48 37.12 1.09
C SER A 511 -3.19 36.77 2.55
N VAL A 512 -1.91 36.74 2.96
CA VAL A 512 -1.50 36.48 4.35
C VAL A 512 -1.98 37.59 5.28
N LYS A 513 -1.84 38.87 4.89
CA LYS A 513 -2.40 40.01 5.63
C LYS A 513 -3.94 39.92 5.76
N GLY A 514 -4.60 39.38 4.74
CA GLY A 514 -6.03 39.07 4.73
C GLY A 514 -6.44 37.81 5.52
N GLY A 515 -5.55 37.20 6.29
CA GLY A 515 -5.86 36.06 7.15
C GLY A 515 -5.67 34.68 6.49
N MET A 516 -5.01 34.60 5.33
CA MET A 516 -4.60 33.31 4.76
C MET A 516 -3.45 32.70 5.57
N SER A 517 -3.66 31.50 6.12
CA SER A 517 -2.58 30.69 6.69
C SER A 517 -1.80 29.99 5.58
N THR A 518 -0.47 30.11 5.59
CA THR A 518 0.41 29.45 4.63
C THR A 518 0.58 27.97 4.96
N LEU A 519 1.07 27.18 3.99
CA LEU A 519 1.46 25.79 4.23
C LEU A 519 2.46 25.67 5.39
N ASN A 520 3.44 26.58 5.45
CA ASN A 520 4.47 26.60 6.49
C ASN A 520 3.88 26.92 7.87
N SER A 521 3.04 27.96 7.99
CA SER A 521 2.44 28.33 9.27
C SER A 521 1.58 27.20 9.84
N LYS A 522 0.78 26.54 9.00
CA LYS A 522 -0.02 25.37 9.41
C LYS A 522 0.83 24.17 9.78
N CYS A 523 1.91 23.91 9.04
CA CYS A 523 2.79 22.81 9.40
C CYS A 523 3.45 23.04 10.76
N LYS A 524 3.88 24.28 11.08
CA LYS A 524 4.37 24.64 12.41
C LYS A 524 3.34 24.36 13.51
N GLU A 525 2.07 24.70 13.30
CA GLU A 525 0.99 24.40 14.25
C GLU A 525 0.82 22.89 14.47
N LEU A 526 0.87 22.08 13.41
CA LEU A 526 0.76 20.62 13.52
C LEU A 526 1.96 19.99 14.25
N VAL A 527 3.16 20.54 14.09
CA VAL A 527 4.34 20.12 14.87
C VAL A 527 4.16 20.46 16.35
N LYS A 528 3.71 21.69 16.65
CA LYS A 528 3.42 22.12 18.04
C LYS A 528 2.36 21.25 18.71
N ASN A 529 1.36 20.81 17.96
CA ASN A 529 0.31 19.90 18.43
C ASN A 529 0.74 18.42 18.47
N GLY A 530 2.00 18.11 18.10
CA GLY A 530 2.54 16.75 18.11
C GLY A 530 1.87 15.81 17.11
N ILE A 531 1.30 16.33 16.02
CA ILE A 531 0.70 15.53 14.95
C ILE A 531 1.79 15.04 14.00
N THR A 532 2.80 15.87 13.74
CA THR A 532 3.95 15.56 12.88
C THR A 532 5.25 16.06 13.49
N THR A 533 6.37 15.82 12.81
CA THR A 533 7.73 16.15 13.27
C THR A 533 8.28 17.36 12.53
N ILE A 534 9.34 17.96 13.09
CA ILE A 534 10.09 19.03 12.42
C ILE A 534 10.73 18.51 11.13
N ASP A 535 11.29 17.30 11.13
CA ASP A 535 11.87 16.66 9.93
C ASP A 535 10.85 16.59 8.79
N GLU A 536 9.60 16.25 9.11
CA GLU A 536 8.54 16.17 8.13
C GLU A 536 8.10 17.56 7.62
N MET A 537 8.09 18.56 8.50
CA MET A 537 7.87 19.94 8.11
C MET A 537 8.95 20.43 7.14
N MET A 538 10.22 20.14 7.43
CA MET A 538 11.34 20.50 6.55
C MET A 538 11.20 19.82 5.19
N ARG A 539 10.91 18.52 5.16
CA ARG A 539 10.70 17.77 3.91
C ARG A 539 9.58 18.35 3.04
N VAL A 540 8.47 18.76 3.64
CA VAL A 540 7.25 19.12 2.90
C VAL A 540 7.19 20.60 2.54
N CYS A 541 7.73 21.46 3.41
CA CYS A 541 7.62 22.92 3.28
C CYS A 541 8.91 23.62 2.83
N TYR A 542 10.09 22.98 2.96
CA TYR A 542 11.39 23.63 2.74
C TYR A 542 12.19 23.10 1.55
N GLU A 543 11.58 22.36 0.61
CA GLU A 543 12.26 21.94 -0.65
C GLU A 543 12.65 23.10 -1.59
N ASN A 544 12.54 24.38 -1.18
CA ASN A 544 12.97 25.54 -1.98
C ASN A 544 13.55 26.68 -1.11
N ILE A 545 14.64 26.42 -0.38
CA ILE A 545 15.65 27.45 -0.07
C ILE A 545 16.95 27.00 -0.73
#